data_AF-A0A1N5ZWT2-F1
#
_entry.id   AF-A0A1N5ZWT2-F1
#
_cell.length_a   1.000
_cell.length_b   1.000
_cell.length_c   1.000
_cell.angle_alpha   90.00
_cell.angle_beta   90.00
_cell.angle_gamma   90.00
#
_symmetry.space_group_name_H-M   'P 1'
#
loop_
_entity.id
_entity.type
_entity.pdbx_description
1 polymer ?
#
loop_
_entity_poly.entity_id
_entity_poly.type
_entity_poly.pdbx_seq_one_letter_code
_entity_poly.pdbx_strand_id
1 'polypeptide(L)'
;MTKRLVRLAAVAAGVAAVLAGAAWAVASAPPPDAGPGRLALPDGGVVAVDQVVSAARPRHAMPGMGTDADPVAEGERRVSIDVTLRASADQPLAYAVDRFSLQVPGAIARKPHRSVLPGTRLPADTQLSGTLIFDVPVEATNGVLAYHGGGSTEVVLPPEAARTPAADDPANHGPGHGGPTAASPATNDK
;
A
#
# COMPACT_ATOMS: atom_id res chain seq x y z
N MET A 1 47.24 31.59 38.84
CA MET A 1 46.90 31.22 37.44
C MET A 1 45.89 30.08 37.31
N THR A 2 45.78 29.17 38.29
CA THR A 2 44.91 27.98 38.28
C THR A 2 43.39 28.25 38.18
N LYS A 3 42.88 29.33 38.79
CA LYS A 3 41.43 29.65 38.76
C LYS A 3 40.88 30.04 37.37
N ARG A 4 41.72 30.55 36.46
CA ARG A 4 41.29 30.92 35.10
C ARG A 4 41.15 29.69 34.19
N LEU A 5 42.02 28.70 34.35
CA LEU A 5 41.97 27.44 33.60
C LEU A 5 40.73 26.61 33.94
N VAL A 6 40.34 26.55 35.22
CA VAL A 6 39.14 25.81 35.66
C VAL A 6 37.85 26.43 35.11
N ARG A 7 37.77 27.78 35.05
CA ARG A 7 36.60 28.46 34.47
C ARG A 7 36.49 28.27 32.96
N LEU A 8 37.61 28.28 32.24
CA LEU A 8 37.63 28.02 30.79
C LEU A 8 37.22 26.57 30.47
N ALA A 9 37.69 25.59 31.24
CA ALA A 9 37.31 24.20 31.07
C ALA A 9 35.82 23.96 31.32
N ALA A 10 35.24 24.61 32.35
CA ALA A 10 33.81 24.49 32.66
C ALA A 10 32.91 25.08 31.55
N VAL A 11 33.30 26.22 30.97
CA VAL A 11 32.56 26.83 29.85
C VAL A 11 32.64 25.97 28.61
N ALA A 12 33.83 25.43 28.28
CA ALA A 12 34.01 24.55 27.13
C ALA A 12 33.16 23.26 27.24
N ALA A 13 33.12 22.65 28.43
CA ALA A 13 32.28 21.47 28.68
C ALA A 13 30.78 21.79 28.56
N GLY A 14 30.34 22.96 29.03
CA GLY A 14 28.97 23.43 28.87
C GLY A 14 28.58 23.61 27.40
N VAL A 15 29.44 24.24 26.60
CA VAL A 15 29.21 24.43 25.16
C VAL A 15 29.16 23.07 24.43
N ALA A 16 30.06 22.15 24.76
CA ALA A 16 30.04 20.81 24.17
C ALA A 16 28.75 20.04 24.47
N ALA A 17 28.24 20.13 25.70
CA ALA A 17 26.96 19.49 26.08
C ALA A 17 25.76 20.07 25.32
N VAL A 18 25.72 21.40 25.13
CA VAL A 18 24.65 22.06 24.35
C VAL A 18 24.71 21.66 22.88
N LEU A 19 25.91 21.60 22.29
CA LEU A 19 26.10 21.16 20.89
C LEU A 19 25.71 19.69 20.69
N ALA A 20 26.09 18.81 21.63
CA ALA A 20 25.70 17.41 21.59
C ALA A 20 24.18 17.24 21.72
N GLY A 21 23.53 18.00 22.61
CA GLY A 21 22.08 18.01 22.75
C GLY A 21 21.35 18.52 21.49
N ALA A 22 21.87 19.58 20.87
CA ALA A 22 21.31 20.13 19.63
C ALA A 22 21.45 19.16 18.45
N ALA A 23 22.61 18.51 18.30
CA ALA A 23 22.83 17.50 17.27
C ALA A 23 21.89 16.30 17.43
N TRP A 24 21.65 15.86 18.67
CA TRP A 24 20.72 14.78 18.96
C TRP A 24 19.26 15.17 18.68
N ALA A 25 18.86 16.40 19.05
CA ALA A 25 17.51 16.90 18.79
C ALA A 25 17.21 17.00 17.28
N VAL A 26 18.18 17.44 16.47
CA VAL A 26 18.03 17.51 15.01
C VAL A 26 17.98 16.11 14.38
N ALA A 27 18.81 15.18 14.86
CA ALA A 27 18.82 13.80 14.36
C ALA A 27 17.55 13.01 14.74
N SER A 28 16.86 13.43 15.82
CA SER A 28 15.63 12.79 16.31
C SER A 28 14.34 13.43 15.79
N ALA A 29 14.46 14.51 15.02
CA ALA A 29 13.29 15.20 14.48
C ALA A 29 12.54 14.25 13.53
N PRO A 30 11.23 14.03 13.72
CA PRO A 30 10.45 13.29 12.76
C PRO A 30 10.55 13.98 11.40
N PRO A 31 10.63 13.22 10.29
CA PRO A 31 10.68 13.81 8.97
C PRO A 31 9.50 14.77 8.78
N PRO A 32 9.69 15.90 8.09
CA PRO A 32 8.65 16.89 7.90
C PRO A 32 7.40 16.22 7.31
N ASP A 33 6.27 16.50 7.92
CA ASP A 33 4.98 15.95 7.50
C ASP A 33 4.71 16.37 6.05
N ALA A 34 4.58 15.41 5.14
CA ALA A 34 4.44 15.67 3.70
C ALA A 34 3.02 16.16 3.33
N GLY A 35 2.13 16.23 4.33
CA GLY A 35 0.74 16.62 4.21
C GLY A 35 -0.20 15.40 4.13
N PRO A 36 -1.52 15.64 4.16
CA PRO A 36 -2.51 14.57 4.09
C PRO A 36 -2.36 13.71 2.83
N GLY A 37 -2.38 12.38 3.00
CA GLY A 37 -2.21 11.42 1.91
C GLY A 37 -0.78 11.37 1.36
N ARG A 38 0.21 11.98 2.01
CA ARG A 38 1.60 11.96 1.59
C ARG A 38 2.49 11.53 2.75
N LEU A 39 3.56 10.80 2.43
CA LEU A 39 4.57 10.42 3.40
C LEU A 39 5.98 10.63 2.82
N ALA A 40 6.88 11.18 3.64
CA ALA A 40 8.27 11.40 3.27
C ALA A 40 9.09 10.09 3.42
N LEU A 41 10.04 9.86 2.51
CA LEU A 41 10.96 8.73 2.57
C LEU A 41 12.32 9.15 3.12
N PRO A 42 13.03 8.25 3.83
CA PRO A 42 14.31 8.59 4.46
C PRO A 42 15.41 9.00 3.48
N ASP A 43 15.41 8.42 2.27
CA ASP A 43 16.47 8.62 1.26
C ASP A 43 16.19 9.82 0.33
N GLY A 44 15.25 10.69 0.71
CA GLY A 44 14.79 11.79 -0.13
C GLY A 44 13.74 11.34 -1.14
N GLY A 45 12.53 11.84 -1.00
CA GLY A 45 11.40 11.50 -1.86
C GLY A 45 10.08 11.53 -1.09
N VAL A 46 9.00 11.36 -1.82
CA VAL A 46 7.64 11.37 -1.27
C VAL A 46 6.84 10.23 -1.91
N VAL A 47 6.04 9.54 -1.11
CA VAL A 47 4.94 8.71 -1.61
C VAL A 47 3.64 9.48 -1.42
N ALA A 48 2.88 9.62 -2.50
CA ALA A 48 1.50 10.10 -2.47
C ALA A 48 0.55 8.90 -2.55
N VAL A 49 -0.49 8.89 -1.72
CA VAL A 49 -1.61 7.98 -1.82
C VAL A 49 -2.62 8.60 -2.79
N ASP A 50 -2.84 7.95 -3.92
CA ASP A 50 -3.71 8.45 -4.97
C ASP A 50 -5.15 7.96 -4.76
N GLN A 51 -5.30 6.67 -4.44
CA GLN A 51 -6.61 6.05 -4.27
C GLN A 51 -6.53 4.85 -3.34
N VAL A 52 -7.61 4.61 -2.59
CA VAL A 52 -7.81 3.38 -1.82
C VAL A 52 -9.09 2.71 -2.30
N VAL A 53 -9.00 1.46 -2.74
CA VAL A 53 -10.15 0.68 -3.23
C VAL A 53 -10.26 -0.64 -2.50
N SER A 54 -11.50 -1.07 -2.26
CA SER A 54 -11.75 -2.44 -1.83
C SER A 54 -11.44 -3.37 -2.99
N ALA A 55 -10.46 -4.24 -2.82
CA ALA A 55 -10.10 -5.27 -3.79
C ALA A 55 -10.94 -6.51 -3.53
N ALA A 56 -12.26 -6.35 -3.64
CA ALA A 56 -13.21 -7.44 -3.44
C ALA A 56 -12.86 -8.62 -4.35
N ARG A 57 -13.00 -9.85 -3.82
CA ARG A 57 -12.72 -11.08 -4.57
C ARG A 57 -13.45 -11.07 -5.93
N PRO A 58 -12.77 -11.32 -7.06
CA PRO A 58 -13.44 -11.51 -8.34
C PRO A 58 -14.44 -12.66 -8.23
N ARG A 59 -15.74 -12.36 -8.23
CA ARG A 59 -16.84 -13.34 -8.08
C ARG A 59 -16.96 -14.35 -9.22
N HIS A 60 -16.16 -14.19 -10.28
CA HIS A 60 -16.28 -14.96 -11.51
C HIS A 60 -15.39 -16.21 -11.55
N ALA A 61 -14.59 -16.47 -10.50
CA ALA A 61 -13.99 -17.78 -10.32
C ALA A 61 -15.11 -18.78 -9.95
N MET A 62 -15.60 -19.52 -10.95
CA MET A 62 -16.54 -20.60 -10.70
C MET A 62 -15.89 -21.63 -9.75
N PRO A 63 -16.66 -22.29 -8.86
CA PRO A 63 -16.16 -23.43 -8.10
C PRO A 63 -15.46 -24.43 -9.04
N GLY A 64 -14.14 -24.60 -8.90
CA GLY A 64 -13.33 -25.50 -9.73
C GLY A 64 -12.60 -24.87 -10.94
N MET A 65 -12.77 -23.57 -11.22
CA MET A 65 -12.03 -22.84 -12.26
C MET A 65 -11.32 -21.63 -11.64
N GLY A 66 -10.07 -21.85 -11.24
CA GLY A 66 -9.23 -20.87 -10.58
C GLY A 66 -9.41 -20.90 -9.07
N THR A 67 -8.58 -21.68 -8.39
CA THR A 67 -8.26 -21.38 -6.99
C THR A 67 -7.68 -19.97 -7.00
N ASP A 68 -8.33 -19.02 -6.32
CA ASP A 68 -7.59 -17.88 -5.79
C ASP A 68 -6.47 -18.54 -4.97
N ALA A 69 -5.25 -18.56 -5.53
CA ALA A 69 -4.13 -19.31 -4.95
C ALA A 69 -3.71 -18.72 -3.59
N ASP A 70 -4.33 -17.59 -3.24
CA ASP A 70 -4.04 -16.79 -2.07
C ASP A 70 -5.33 -16.36 -1.36
N PRO A 71 -5.93 -17.26 -0.56
CA PRO A 71 -7.17 -16.97 0.15
C PRO A 71 -6.96 -15.91 1.23
N VAL A 72 -7.80 -14.87 1.22
CA VAL A 72 -7.91 -13.92 2.34
C VAL A 72 -8.46 -14.64 3.57
N ALA A 73 -7.87 -14.39 4.75
CA ALA A 73 -8.29 -14.98 6.01
C ALA A 73 -9.75 -14.63 6.38
N GLU A 74 -10.39 -15.48 7.19
CA GLU A 74 -11.74 -15.20 7.70
C GLU A 74 -11.75 -13.94 8.57
N GLY A 75 -12.76 -13.08 8.37
CA GLY A 75 -12.85 -11.78 9.04
C GLY A 75 -11.96 -10.69 8.42
N GLU A 76 -11.20 -11.00 7.38
CA GLU A 76 -10.38 -10.03 6.66
C GLU A 76 -10.93 -9.76 5.25
N ARG A 77 -10.59 -8.59 4.73
CA ARG A 77 -10.84 -8.19 3.34
C ARG A 77 -9.57 -7.62 2.74
N ARG A 78 -9.47 -7.71 1.41
CA ARG A 78 -8.33 -7.19 0.66
C ARG A 78 -8.59 -5.76 0.20
N VAL A 79 -7.62 -4.89 0.41
CA VAL A 79 -7.65 -3.48 0.00
C VAL A 79 -6.43 -3.18 -0.86
N SER A 80 -6.66 -2.48 -1.97
CA SER A 80 -5.60 -1.95 -2.83
C SER A 80 -5.43 -0.46 -2.55
N ILE A 81 -4.19 -0.05 -2.34
CA ILE A 81 -3.78 1.33 -2.15
C ILE A 81 -2.89 1.69 -3.35
N ASP A 82 -3.41 2.55 -4.22
CA ASP A 82 -2.65 3.11 -5.32
C ASP A 82 -1.77 4.24 -4.80
N VAL A 83 -0.49 4.15 -5.12
CA VAL A 83 0.55 5.05 -4.64
C VAL A 83 1.41 5.54 -5.79
N THR A 84 1.83 6.80 -5.70
CA THR A 84 2.84 7.39 -6.58
C THR A 84 4.07 7.78 -5.77
N LEU A 85 5.19 7.13 -6.08
CA LEU A 85 6.51 7.47 -5.57
C LEU A 85 7.10 8.58 -6.43
N ARG A 86 7.71 9.58 -5.80
CA ARG A 86 8.43 10.66 -6.47
C ARG A 86 9.82 10.81 -5.86
N ALA A 87 10.84 10.67 -6.71
CA ALA A 87 12.21 10.95 -6.32
C ALA A 87 12.45 12.46 -6.24
N SER A 88 13.44 12.85 -5.44
CA SER A 88 13.91 14.23 -5.40
C SER A 88 14.58 14.62 -6.73
N ALA A 89 14.72 15.92 -6.99
CA ALA A 89 15.36 16.42 -8.21
C ALA A 89 16.85 16.01 -8.33
N ASP A 90 17.54 15.91 -7.20
CA ASP A 90 19.00 15.78 -7.18
C ASP A 90 19.48 14.36 -6.85
N GLN A 91 18.61 13.50 -6.30
CA GLN A 91 18.99 12.18 -5.81
C GLN A 91 18.00 11.09 -6.24
N PRO A 92 18.50 9.93 -6.69
CA PRO A 92 17.66 8.77 -6.94
C PRO A 92 17.08 8.25 -5.63
N LEU A 93 15.83 7.78 -5.69
CA LEU A 93 15.14 7.22 -4.54
C LEU A 93 15.29 5.69 -4.53
N ALA A 94 15.89 5.14 -3.48
CA ALA A 94 15.81 3.71 -3.19
C ALA A 94 14.53 3.41 -2.42
N TYR A 95 13.82 2.35 -2.79
CA TYR A 95 12.64 1.92 -2.05
C TYR A 95 12.54 0.40 -1.97
N ALA A 96 11.86 -0.07 -0.94
CA ALA A 96 11.58 -1.48 -0.74
C ALA A 96 10.13 -1.66 -0.29
N VAL A 97 9.41 -2.56 -0.95
CA VAL A 97 7.98 -2.82 -0.69
C VAL A 97 7.75 -3.31 0.73
N ASP A 98 8.66 -4.12 1.26
CA ASP A 98 8.58 -4.71 2.59
C ASP A 98 8.81 -3.72 3.75
N ARG A 99 9.21 -2.48 3.43
CA ARG A 99 9.29 -1.35 4.36
C ARG A 99 7.98 -0.58 4.47
N PHE A 100 7.03 -0.79 3.57
CA PHE A 100 5.67 -0.28 3.78
C PHE A 100 4.97 -1.10 4.85
N SER A 101 4.15 -0.44 5.64
CA SER A 101 3.25 -1.09 6.58
C SER A 101 1.95 -0.33 6.71
N LEU A 102 0.83 -1.04 6.82
CA LEU A 102 -0.48 -0.48 7.13
C LEU A 102 -0.86 -0.87 8.55
N GLN A 103 -1.09 0.12 9.40
CA GLN A 103 -1.58 -0.07 10.75
C GLN A 103 -3.07 0.31 10.82
N VAL A 104 -3.89 -0.61 11.30
CA VAL A 104 -5.31 -0.36 11.56
C VAL A 104 -5.50 -0.25 13.09
N PRO A 105 -6.39 0.63 13.60
CA PRO A 105 -6.67 0.72 15.03
C PRO A 105 -7.04 -0.65 15.62
N GLY A 106 -6.42 -0.99 16.76
CA GLY A 106 -6.65 -2.28 17.44
C GLY A 106 -5.98 -3.50 16.79
N ALA A 107 -5.27 -3.31 15.66
CA ALA A 107 -4.55 -4.38 14.98
C ALA A 107 -3.04 -4.13 14.96
N ILE A 108 -2.28 -5.21 14.77
CA ILE A 108 -0.83 -5.16 14.53
C ILE A 108 -0.59 -4.55 13.14
N ALA A 109 0.49 -3.78 12.99
CA ALA A 109 0.93 -3.25 11.70
C ALA A 109 1.23 -4.39 10.71
N ARG A 110 0.72 -4.28 9.49
CA ARG A 110 0.77 -5.33 8.47
C ARG A 110 1.62 -4.90 7.29
N LYS A 111 2.42 -5.81 6.75
CA LYS A 111 3.14 -5.58 5.49
C LYS A 111 2.19 -5.75 4.28
N PRO A 112 2.52 -5.19 3.11
CA PRO A 112 1.81 -5.49 1.89
C PRO A 112 1.80 -7.00 1.68
N HIS A 113 0.61 -7.54 1.49
CA HIS A 113 0.39 -8.90 1.06
C HIS A 113 0.97 -9.12 -0.34
N ARG A 114 0.75 -8.15 -1.24
CA ARG A 114 1.29 -8.11 -2.59
C ARG A 114 1.54 -6.67 -3.01
N SER A 115 2.39 -6.47 -4.02
CA SER A 115 2.58 -5.16 -4.66
C SER A 115 2.69 -5.28 -6.16
N VAL A 116 2.26 -4.24 -6.85
CA VAL A 116 2.52 -3.97 -8.27
C VAL A 116 3.35 -2.69 -8.35
N LEU A 117 4.55 -2.73 -7.78
CA LEU A 117 5.56 -1.68 -7.90
C LEU A 117 6.79 -2.31 -8.57
N PRO A 118 7.15 -1.92 -9.80
CA PRO A 118 8.32 -2.47 -10.48
C PRO A 118 9.60 -1.96 -9.82
N GLY A 119 10.69 -2.74 -9.84
CA GLY A 119 12.02 -2.27 -9.44
C GLY A 119 12.20 -1.97 -7.93
N THR A 120 13.35 -1.39 -7.60
CA THR A 120 13.77 -1.05 -6.21
C THR A 120 14.44 0.32 -6.12
N ARG A 121 14.53 1.03 -7.25
CA ARG A 121 15.18 2.33 -7.37
C ARG A 121 14.50 3.15 -8.44
N LEU A 122 14.27 4.42 -8.13
CA LEU A 122 13.69 5.43 -9.00
C LEU A 122 14.74 6.50 -9.31
N PRO A 123 15.04 6.80 -10.57
CA PRO A 123 15.98 7.88 -10.92
C PRO A 123 15.57 9.23 -10.35
N ALA A 124 16.54 10.14 -10.19
CA ALA A 124 16.26 11.51 -9.74
C ALA A 124 15.29 12.21 -10.72
N ASP A 125 14.45 13.09 -10.18
CA ASP A 125 13.40 13.84 -10.88
C ASP A 125 12.39 12.97 -11.66
N THR A 126 12.22 11.71 -11.24
CA THR A 126 11.21 10.82 -11.83
C THR A 126 10.13 10.41 -10.83
N GLN A 127 9.03 9.88 -11.36
CA GLN A 127 7.92 9.35 -10.58
C GLN A 127 7.54 7.95 -11.07
N LEU A 128 7.01 7.15 -10.16
CA LEU A 128 6.53 5.80 -10.41
C LEU A 128 5.23 5.56 -9.66
N SER A 129 4.20 5.15 -10.39
CA SER A 129 2.93 4.73 -9.79
C SER A 129 2.84 3.21 -9.68
N GLY A 130 2.15 2.73 -8.66
CA GLY A 130 1.89 1.31 -8.46
C GLY A 130 0.87 1.08 -7.37
N THR A 131 0.63 -0.19 -7.06
CA THR A 131 -0.40 -0.58 -6.09
C THR A 131 0.19 -1.42 -4.98
N LEU A 132 -0.16 -1.10 -3.74
CA LEU A 132 0.11 -1.92 -2.56
C LEU A 132 -1.17 -2.61 -2.12
N ILE A 133 -1.13 -3.92 -1.89
CA ILE A 133 -2.29 -4.72 -1.53
C ILE A 133 -2.12 -5.21 -0.10
N PHE A 134 -3.13 -4.98 0.74
CA PHE A 134 -3.14 -5.38 2.15
C PHE A 134 -4.39 -6.18 2.48
N ASP A 135 -4.25 -7.13 3.39
CA ASP A 135 -5.38 -7.80 4.05
C ASP A 135 -5.64 -7.11 5.39
N VAL A 136 -6.85 -6.59 5.56
CA VAL A 136 -7.27 -5.80 6.73
C VAL A 136 -8.57 -6.36 7.31
N PRO A 137 -8.86 -6.14 8.61
CA PRO A 137 -10.15 -6.54 9.18
C PRO A 137 -11.33 -5.95 8.41
N VAL A 138 -12.41 -6.73 8.27
CA VAL A 138 -13.58 -6.35 7.46
C VAL A 138 -14.29 -5.11 8.00
N GLU A 139 -14.18 -4.85 9.30
CA GLU A 139 -14.75 -3.69 10.00
C GLU A 139 -13.84 -2.43 9.96
N ALA A 140 -12.61 -2.55 9.46
CA ALA A 140 -11.69 -1.42 9.40
C ALA A 140 -12.18 -0.34 8.43
N THR A 141 -12.23 0.92 8.88
CA THR A 141 -12.63 2.08 8.07
C THR A 141 -11.52 3.09 7.86
N ASN A 142 -10.46 3.01 8.67
CA ASN A 142 -9.30 3.88 8.61
C ASN A 142 -8.04 3.08 8.94
N GLY A 143 -6.91 3.57 8.44
CA GLY A 143 -5.59 3.03 8.73
C GLY A 143 -4.51 4.11 8.61
N VAL A 144 -3.31 3.76 9.00
CA VAL A 144 -2.10 4.58 8.86
C VAL A 144 -1.13 3.82 7.99
N LEU A 145 -0.86 4.36 6.79
CA LEU A 145 0.18 3.85 5.91
C LEU A 145 1.50 4.49 6.33
N ALA A 146 2.49 3.67 6.66
CA ALA A 146 3.82 4.10 7.08
C ALA A 146 4.90 3.48 6.20
N TYR A 147 6.04 4.15 6.11
CA TYR A 147 7.26 3.62 5.54
C TYR A 147 8.33 3.54 6.63
N HIS A 148 8.94 2.37 6.83
CA HIS A 148 9.90 2.16 7.90
C HIS A 148 11.06 3.17 7.83
N GLY A 149 11.30 3.89 8.93
CA GLY A 149 12.31 4.95 9.00
C GLY A 149 11.95 6.25 8.26
N GLY A 150 10.76 6.35 7.69
CA GLY A 150 10.22 7.54 7.04
C GLY A 150 9.00 8.08 7.78
N GLY A 151 8.11 8.72 7.03
CA GLY A 151 6.84 9.25 7.52
C GLY A 151 5.69 8.25 7.50
N SER A 152 4.54 8.73 7.96
CA SER A 152 3.27 8.02 7.93
C SER A 152 2.15 8.95 7.50
N THR A 153 1.09 8.40 6.93
CA THR A 153 -0.09 9.16 6.51
C THR A 153 -1.37 8.35 6.77
N GLU A 154 -2.44 9.04 7.13
CA GLU A 154 -3.74 8.41 7.30
C GLU A 154 -4.36 8.04 5.96
N VAL A 155 -5.03 6.89 5.92
CA VAL A 155 -5.75 6.39 4.74
C VAL A 155 -7.16 5.97 5.15
N VAL A 156 -8.15 6.35 4.34
CA VAL A 156 -9.54 5.91 4.50
C VAL A 156 -9.70 4.58 3.80
N LEU A 157 -10.14 3.56 4.54
CA LEU A 157 -10.36 2.22 4.02
C LEU A 157 -11.83 2.09 3.62
N PRO A 158 -12.15 2.02 2.32
CA PRO A 158 -13.54 1.94 1.88
C PRO A 158 -14.15 0.63 2.38
N PRO A 159 -15.42 0.66 2.86
CA PRO A 159 -16.10 -0.56 3.25
C PRO A 159 -16.11 -1.55 2.07
N GLU A 160 -16.17 -2.84 2.37
CA GLU A 160 -16.51 -3.80 1.33
C GLU A 160 -17.88 -3.41 0.78
N ALA A 161 -17.93 -3.14 -0.53
CA ALA A 161 -19.19 -2.74 -1.16
C ALA A 161 -20.26 -3.76 -0.81
N ALA A 162 -21.34 -3.30 -0.17
CA ALA A 162 -22.43 -4.15 0.24
C ALA A 162 -22.84 -5.00 -0.96
N ARG A 163 -22.85 -6.32 -0.75
CA ARG A 163 -23.27 -7.28 -1.77
C ARG A 163 -24.63 -6.80 -2.27
N THR A 164 -24.74 -6.37 -3.51
CA THR A 164 -26.03 -6.56 -4.18
C THR A 164 -26.16 -8.08 -4.23
N PRO A 165 -27.11 -8.70 -3.51
CA PRO A 165 -27.44 -10.09 -3.81
C PRO A 165 -27.68 -10.10 -5.32
N ALA A 166 -27.06 -11.04 -6.03
CA ALA A 166 -27.46 -11.29 -7.40
C ALA A 166 -28.98 -11.40 -7.33
N ALA A 167 -29.69 -10.50 -8.00
CA ALA A 167 -31.12 -10.66 -8.14
C ALA A 167 -31.27 -12.08 -8.67
N ASP A 168 -31.89 -12.95 -7.87
CA ASP A 168 -32.38 -14.23 -8.37
C ASP A 168 -33.15 -13.86 -9.63
N ASP A 169 -32.58 -14.16 -10.78
CA ASP A 169 -33.20 -13.89 -12.06
C ASP A 169 -34.13 -15.07 -12.32
N PRO A 170 -35.45 -14.97 -12.06
CA PRO A 170 -36.38 -16.05 -12.34
C PRO A 170 -36.55 -16.32 -13.85
N ALA A 171 -35.77 -15.65 -14.72
CA ALA A 171 -35.96 -15.72 -16.16
C ALA A 171 -35.30 -16.93 -16.86
N ASN A 172 -34.65 -17.85 -16.15
CA ASN A 172 -34.13 -19.08 -16.78
C ASN A 172 -35.18 -20.20 -16.87
N HIS A 173 -36.38 -19.87 -17.33
CA HIS A 173 -37.27 -20.83 -17.98
C HIS A 173 -36.96 -20.83 -19.47
N GLY A 174 -35.87 -21.52 -19.84
CA GLY A 174 -35.58 -21.82 -21.24
C GLY A 174 -36.74 -22.60 -21.89
N PRO A 175 -37.18 -22.22 -23.09
CA PRO A 175 -38.22 -22.95 -23.81
C PRO A 175 -37.68 -24.30 -24.29
N GLY A 176 -38.54 -25.32 -24.17
CA GLY A 176 -38.22 -26.72 -24.40
C GLY A 176 -37.54 -27.03 -25.74
N HIS A 177 -36.63 -28.00 -25.65
CA HIS A 177 -36.10 -28.74 -26.78
C HIS A 177 -37.23 -29.47 -27.52
N GLY A 178 -37.56 -28.99 -28.72
CA GLY A 178 -38.19 -29.77 -29.78
C GLY A 178 -37.24 -29.81 -30.97
N GLY A 179 -36.66 -30.98 -31.26
CA GLY A 179 -36.03 -31.26 -32.54
C GLY A 179 -37.04 -31.16 -33.71
N PRO A 180 -36.60 -31.28 -34.97
CA PRO A 180 -35.90 -32.47 -35.41
C PRO A 180 -34.70 -32.23 -36.34
N THR A 181 -33.77 -33.19 -36.23
CA THR A 181 -33.06 -33.89 -37.31
C THR A 181 -33.43 -33.46 -38.74
N ALA A 182 -32.48 -32.89 -39.46
CA ALA A 182 -32.46 -32.90 -40.92
C ALA A 182 -31.09 -33.34 -41.42
N ALA A 183 -31.13 -34.30 -42.33
CA ALA A 183 -30.07 -35.21 -42.70
C ALA A 183 -28.98 -34.56 -43.58
N SER A 184 -27.79 -35.17 -43.53
CA SER A 184 -26.77 -35.08 -44.57
C SER A 184 -27.35 -35.39 -45.96
N PRO A 185 -26.80 -34.76 -47.00
CA PRO A 185 -26.37 -35.56 -48.13
C PRO A 185 -24.91 -35.34 -48.50
N ALA A 186 -24.39 -36.40 -49.10
CA ALA A 186 -23.02 -36.66 -49.48
C ALA A 186 -22.51 -35.81 -50.66
N THR A 187 -21.18 -35.83 -50.80
CA THR A 187 -20.39 -35.86 -52.06
C THR A 187 -20.59 -34.75 -53.08
N ASN A 188 -19.50 -34.07 -53.45
CA ASN A 188 -18.92 -34.35 -54.78
C ASN A 188 -17.45 -33.95 -54.90
N ASP A 189 -16.71 -34.84 -55.57
CA ASP A 189 -15.39 -34.66 -56.17
C ASP A 189 -15.26 -33.40 -57.05
N LYS A 190 -14.19 -32.63 -56.85
CA LYS A 190 -13.07 -32.45 -57.81
C LYS A 190 -12.02 -31.49 -57.28
#